data_AF-A0A2T6ALW5-F1
#
_entry.id   AF-A0A2T6ALW5-F1
#
_cell.length_a   1.000
_cell.length_b   1.000
_cell.length_c   1.000
_cell.angle_alpha   90.00
_cell.angle_beta   90.00
_cell.angle_gamma   90.00
#
_symmetry.space_group_name_H-M   'P 1'
#
loop_
_entity.id
_entity.type
_entity.pdbx_description
1 polymer ?
#
loop_
_entity_poly.entity_id
_entity_poly.type
_entity_poly.pdbx_seq_one_letter_code
_entity_poly.pdbx_strand_id
1 'polypeptide(L)'
;MKTPSTFTGKFLYAITFLVVIPLILWLWAIYTEEFISFPAIGSENAGWAFFIGGLLLMIWGMYSLKVYGKGLPMNAYPPAKFVDNGAYLFLAHPIYWGFGILMIGFFMLTHSASGLWLVTPLTILCMIALVMGYETIDLKKRFPDRSISTIFKLPENTKASPDLRERLVSLFLVIASLFLANFLITRVIENDVSSIIEIRLSLPPFTQNEYLPLLGIGYLLLIPFILRSCEVLRHWTLASLLGISIYIFCSFLYPELVAIYLEPYQNLVYIVPIFLLLISLKAIFKTSKILVILFGLFTLMLVILQLSYTYSAVLSLSVSLIIYLCADNYLEIWLFLRHIAEEIANSWDEWTFGNVRIINHGFYVGFGSFLGILISGILVGDFYAWGILIFAIVVIIFSALWAQIIEGSEKLKRPYGYYGALVGIIFASLIVWALGYDVWVLIGVISVVMPWVQAIGRFRCLVNGCCHGKKVNDPNIGIRYYHYRSRVCGISHLKGELLYPTPLYSMIWLFLVGLVLLSLWNNGFSMSFIFGLYLILTSIGRFVEEAYRGEVQTPIVQGLRLYQWTAIISFAIGMIMTCIPVQVVVASSSFGWETILSSVLGGLFTFFAMGVDFPNSNARFSRLV
;
A
#
# COMPACT_ATOMS: atom_id res chain seq x y z
N MET A 1 24.81 -23.06 -6.11
CA MET A 1 25.60 -23.03 -7.35
C MET A 1 24.77 -22.36 -8.43
N LYS A 2 25.20 -21.21 -8.97
CA LYS A 2 24.48 -20.58 -10.10
C LYS A 2 24.80 -21.39 -11.35
N THR A 3 23.78 -21.94 -12.02
CA THR A 3 23.93 -22.53 -13.35
C THR A 3 24.59 -21.51 -14.28
N PRO A 4 25.61 -21.89 -15.08
CA PRO A 4 26.24 -20.98 -16.02
C PRO A 4 25.14 -20.39 -16.92
N SER A 5 25.07 -19.06 -16.99
CA SER A 5 24.03 -18.37 -17.74
C SER A 5 24.18 -18.72 -19.22
N THR A 6 23.28 -19.54 -19.76
CA THR A 6 23.25 -19.83 -21.18
C THR A 6 22.87 -18.56 -21.93
N PHE A 7 23.43 -18.35 -23.12
CA PHE A 7 23.04 -17.25 -24.01
C PHE A 7 21.51 -17.20 -24.19
N THR A 8 20.90 -18.37 -24.34
CA THR A 8 19.45 -18.57 -24.40
C THR A 8 18.72 -17.97 -23.21
N GLY A 9 19.21 -18.19 -21.97
CA GLY A 9 18.58 -17.66 -20.77
C GLY A 9 18.59 -16.13 -20.69
N LYS A 10 19.68 -15.49 -21.15
CA LYS A 10 19.77 -14.02 -21.23
C LYS A 10 18.88 -13.46 -22.34
N PHE A 11 18.83 -14.15 -23.48
CA PHE A 11 18.01 -13.75 -24.62
C PHE A 11 16.51 -13.83 -24.30
N LEU A 12 16.05 -14.94 -23.73
CA LEU A 12 14.66 -15.09 -23.29
C LEU A 12 14.28 -14.02 -22.26
N TYR A 13 15.15 -13.78 -21.27
CA TYR A 13 14.94 -12.73 -20.29
C TYR A 13 14.81 -11.34 -20.94
N ALA A 14 15.67 -11.02 -21.92
CA ALA A 14 15.58 -9.76 -22.66
C ALA A 14 14.25 -9.63 -23.41
N ILE A 15 13.83 -10.68 -24.12
CA ILE A 15 12.55 -10.71 -24.85
C ILE A 15 11.38 -10.49 -23.89
N THR A 16 11.40 -11.14 -22.70
CA THR A 16 10.34 -10.99 -21.71
C THR A 16 10.15 -9.53 -21.32
N PHE A 17 11.22 -8.80 -20.99
CA PHE A 17 11.11 -7.43 -20.50
C PHE A 17 10.98 -6.37 -21.61
N LEU A 18 11.54 -6.62 -22.79
CA LEU A 18 11.51 -5.64 -23.90
C LEU A 18 10.30 -5.80 -24.82
N VAL A 19 9.69 -6.98 -24.89
CA VAL A 19 8.60 -7.28 -25.82
C VAL A 19 7.37 -7.81 -25.10
N VAL A 20 7.50 -8.91 -24.36
CA VAL A 20 6.33 -9.61 -23.80
C VAL A 20 5.61 -8.78 -22.74
N ILE A 21 6.33 -8.23 -21.76
CA ILE A 21 5.73 -7.41 -20.70
C ILE A 21 5.10 -6.14 -21.29
N PRO A 22 5.79 -5.31 -22.12
CA PRO A 22 5.16 -4.15 -22.74
C PRO A 22 3.91 -4.49 -23.55
N LEU A 23 3.92 -5.60 -24.30
CA LEU A 23 2.75 -6.07 -25.05
C LEU A 23 1.59 -6.45 -24.11
N ILE A 24 1.86 -7.18 -23.03
CA ILE A 24 0.84 -7.54 -22.03
C ILE A 24 0.26 -6.30 -21.39
N LEU A 25 1.08 -5.31 -21.00
CA LEU A 25 0.61 -4.06 -20.40
C LEU A 25 -0.26 -3.25 -21.37
N TRP A 26 0.11 -3.20 -22.64
CA TRP A 26 -0.69 -2.54 -23.67
C TRP A 26 -2.02 -3.26 -23.93
N LEU A 27 -2.01 -4.58 -24.07
CA LEU A 27 -3.24 -5.37 -24.22
C LEU A 27 -4.13 -5.23 -22.98
N TRP A 28 -3.55 -5.26 -21.79
CA TRP A 28 -4.28 -5.06 -20.54
C TRP A 28 -4.99 -3.71 -20.55
N ALA A 29 -4.30 -2.63 -20.94
CA ALA A 29 -4.91 -1.31 -21.07
C ALA A 29 -6.12 -1.32 -22.01
N ILE A 30 -6.01 -1.96 -23.19
CA ILE A 30 -7.11 -2.08 -24.16
C ILE A 30 -8.31 -2.82 -23.54
N TYR A 31 -8.09 -3.98 -22.92
CA TYR A 31 -9.16 -4.82 -22.40
C TYR A 31 -9.84 -4.27 -21.14
N THR A 32 -9.22 -3.29 -20.47
CA THR A 32 -9.81 -2.63 -19.30
C THR A 32 -10.23 -1.19 -19.55
N GLU A 33 -10.09 -0.67 -20.77
CA GLU A 33 -10.44 0.71 -21.13
C GLU A 33 -11.90 1.03 -20.79
N GLU A 34 -12.83 0.13 -21.14
CA GLU A 34 -14.27 0.32 -20.91
C GLU A 34 -14.68 0.29 -19.43
N PHE A 35 -13.82 -0.23 -18.53
CA PHE A 35 -14.09 -0.30 -17.10
C PHE A 35 -13.58 0.92 -16.33
N ILE A 36 -12.79 1.80 -16.96
CA ILE A 36 -12.22 2.98 -16.33
C ILE A 36 -13.03 4.21 -16.73
N SER A 37 -13.73 4.78 -15.76
CA SER A 37 -14.58 5.97 -15.94
C SER A 37 -13.80 7.30 -15.94
N PHE A 38 -12.53 7.29 -15.55
CA PHE A 38 -11.70 8.50 -15.48
C PHE A 38 -11.36 9.06 -16.87
N PRO A 39 -11.17 10.38 -17.01
CA PRO A 39 -10.89 11.00 -18.30
C PRO A 39 -9.52 10.58 -18.84
N ALA A 40 -9.47 10.27 -20.14
CA ALA A 40 -8.22 10.08 -20.87
C ALA A 40 -7.50 11.43 -21.05
N ILE A 41 -6.44 11.68 -20.28
CA ILE A 41 -5.62 12.90 -20.45
C ILE A 41 -4.74 12.75 -21.69
N GLY A 42 -5.08 13.46 -22.77
CA GLY A 42 -4.34 13.45 -24.02
C GLY A 42 -3.62 14.76 -24.33
N SER A 43 -2.39 14.67 -24.84
CA SER A 43 -1.65 15.80 -25.43
C SER A 43 -0.52 15.27 -26.29
N GLU A 44 -0.50 15.61 -27.58
CA GLU A 44 0.53 15.14 -28.51
C GLU A 44 1.93 15.62 -28.11
N ASN A 45 2.07 16.92 -27.82
CA ASN A 45 3.36 17.51 -27.45
C ASN A 45 3.91 16.93 -26.15
N ALA A 46 3.07 16.86 -25.11
CA ALA A 46 3.49 16.31 -23.82
C ALA A 46 3.71 14.79 -23.93
N GLY A 47 2.88 14.08 -24.69
CA GLY A 47 2.99 12.66 -24.96
C GLY A 47 4.33 12.29 -25.59
N TRP A 48 4.71 12.98 -26.68
CA TRP A 48 6.03 12.78 -27.31
C TRP A 48 7.19 13.19 -26.39
N ALA A 49 7.05 14.28 -25.64
CA ALA A 49 8.09 14.72 -24.69
C ALA A 49 8.35 13.66 -23.61
N PHE A 50 7.30 13.10 -23.00
CA PHE A 50 7.42 12.03 -22.02
C PHE A 50 7.90 10.72 -22.65
N PHE A 51 7.37 10.34 -23.82
CA PHE A 51 7.79 9.12 -24.51
C PHE A 51 9.28 9.13 -24.84
N ILE A 52 9.76 10.19 -25.51
CA ILE A 52 11.17 10.34 -25.91
C ILE A 52 12.05 10.54 -24.69
N GLY A 53 11.64 11.40 -23.74
CA GLY A 53 12.40 11.65 -22.52
C GLY A 53 12.59 10.39 -21.68
N GLY A 54 11.53 9.59 -21.51
CA GLY A 54 11.58 8.30 -20.83
C GLY A 54 12.50 7.31 -21.53
N LEU A 55 12.39 7.21 -22.87
CA LEU A 55 13.25 6.33 -23.68
C LEU A 55 14.73 6.71 -23.58
N LEU A 56 15.05 8.01 -23.70
CA LEU A 56 16.43 8.50 -23.59
C LEU A 56 17.01 8.23 -22.19
N LEU A 57 16.21 8.42 -21.12
CA LEU A 57 16.63 8.11 -19.76
C LEU A 57 16.88 6.61 -19.55
N MET A 58 16.03 5.74 -20.13
CA MET A 58 16.25 4.30 -20.13
C MET A 58 17.57 3.93 -20.83
N ILE A 59 17.80 4.44 -22.05
CA ILE A 59 19.01 4.18 -22.83
C ILE A 59 20.24 4.65 -22.06
N TRP A 60 20.21 5.84 -21.45
CA TRP A 60 21.32 6.37 -20.67
C TRP A 60 21.60 5.53 -19.41
N GLY A 61 20.56 5.05 -18.73
CA GLY A 61 20.67 4.11 -17.61
C GLY A 61 21.30 2.78 -18.03
N MET A 62 20.79 2.16 -19.10
CA MET A 62 21.33 0.91 -19.64
C MET A 62 22.79 1.04 -20.09
N TYR A 63 23.13 2.16 -20.76
CA TYR A 63 24.50 2.48 -21.14
C TYR A 63 25.42 2.60 -19.93
N SER A 64 24.97 3.32 -18.89
CA SER A 64 25.73 3.50 -17.65
C SER A 64 26.02 2.16 -16.95
N LEU A 65 25.06 1.24 -16.90
CA LEU A 65 25.27 -0.11 -16.36
C LEU A 65 26.25 -0.94 -17.20
N LYS A 66 26.14 -0.85 -18.53
CA LYS A 66 27.02 -1.60 -19.44
C LYS A 66 28.47 -1.15 -19.31
N VAL A 67 28.70 0.16 -19.33
CA VAL A 67 30.05 0.75 -19.32
C VAL A 67 30.69 0.68 -17.95
N TYR A 68 30.02 1.18 -16.92
CA TYR A 68 30.61 1.29 -15.58
C TYR A 68 30.41 0.01 -14.74
N GLY A 69 29.26 -0.63 -14.88
CA GLY A 69 28.90 -1.86 -14.15
C GLY A 69 29.47 -3.15 -14.75
N LYS A 70 29.94 -3.09 -16.01
CA LYS A 70 30.43 -4.24 -16.80
C LYS A 70 29.41 -5.39 -16.88
N GLY A 71 28.13 -5.08 -17.07
CA GLY A 71 27.07 -6.08 -17.22
C GLY A 71 25.82 -5.54 -17.90
N LEU A 72 24.85 -6.43 -18.16
CA LEU A 72 23.58 -6.04 -18.77
C LEU A 72 22.59 -5.55 -17.71
N PRO A 73 21.60 -4.73 -18.09
CA PRO A 73 20.53 -4.26 -17.21
C PRO A 73 19.51 -5.38 -16.93
N MET A 74 19.96 -6.50 -16.36
CA MET A 74 19.14 -7.68 -16.09
C MET A 74 19.31 -8.06 -14.63
N ASN A 75 18.24 -7.97 -13.83
CA ASN A 75 18.31 -8.27 -12.39
C ASN A 75 18.67 -9.76 -12.11
N ALA A 76 18.34 -10.67 -13.02
CA ALA A 76 18.73 -12.08 -12.97
C ALA A 76 20.21 -12.30 -13.32
N TYR A 77 20.81 -11.36 -14.06
CA TYR A 77 22.21 -11.38 -14.50
C TYR A 77 22.90 -10.05 -14.17
N PRO A 78 23.00 -9.70 -12.87
CA PRO A 78 23.26 -8.33 -12.49
C PRO A 78 24.72 -7.92 -12.75
N PRO A 79 25.00 -6.62 -12.93
CA PRO A 79 26.34 -6.11 -13.26
C PRO A 79 27.38 -6.45 -12.21
N ALA A 80 28.63 -6.68 -12.61
CA ALA A 80 29.70 -7.11 -11.70
C ALA A 80 30.14 -6.02 -10.72
N LYS A 81 30.06 -4.75 -11.13
CA LYS A 81 30.48 -3.60 -10.32
C LYS A 81 29.28 -2.73 -9.93
N PHE A 82 29.41 -2.08 -8.77
CA PHE A 82 28.49 -1.04 -8.33
C PHE A 82 28.63 0.19 -9.24
N VAL A 83 27.50 0.84 -9.56
CA VAL A 83 27.46 2.00 -10.47
C VAL A 83 26.82 3.19 -9.76
N ASP A 84 27.60 4.26 -9.65
CA ASP A 84 27.26 5.55 -9.01
C ASP A 84 27.53 6.74 -9.95
N ASN A 85 27.82 6.47 -11.21
CA ASN A 85 28.18 7.46 -12.24
C ASN A 85 27.15 7.49 -13.38
N GLY A 86 27.23 8.52 -14.23
CA GLY A 86 26.29 8.70 -15.35
C GLY A 86 24.87 8.94 -14.87
N ALA A 87 23.89 8.20 -15.41
CA ALA A 87 22.49 8.34 -14.99
C ALA A 87 22.26 8.00 -13.50
N TYR A 88 23.08 7.09 -12.94
CA TYR A 88 22.99 6.63 -11.55
C TYR A 88 23.50 7.66 -10.54
N LEU A 89 24.19 8.71 -11.01
CA LEU A 89 24.53 9.87 -10.18
C LEU A 89 23.27 10.67 -9.80
N PHE A 90 22.28 10.72 -10.69
CA PHE A 90 21.06 11.51 -10.49
C PHE A 90 19.95 10.70 -9.84
N LEU A 91 19.68 9.49 -10.34
CA LEU A 91 18.57 8.65 -9.92
C LEU A 91 19.07 7.27 -9.49
N ALA A 92 18.47 6.70 -8.45
CA ALA A 92 18.83 5.36 -7.98
C ALA A 92 18.47 4.28 -9.01
N HIS A 93 17.37 4.47 -9.74
CA HIS A 93 16.82 3.52 -10.69
C HIS A 93 16.38 4.21 -12.00
N PRO A 94 17.31 4.79 -12.79
CA PRO A 94 16.98 5.60 -13.96
C PRO A 94 16.21 4.82 -15.03
N ILE A 95 16.44 3.51 -15.17
CA ILE A 95 15.72 2.68 -16.13
C ILE A 95 14.24 2.56 -15.77
N TYR A 96 13.91 2.35 -14.48
CA TYR A 96 12.52 2.27 -14.02
C TYR A 96 11.81 3.62 -14.08
N TRP A 97 12.50 4.71 -13.73
CA TRP A 97 11.99 6.07 -13.94
C TRP A 97 11.69 6.33 -15.42
N GLY A 98 12.64 5.99 -16.29
CA GLY A 98 12.47 6.17 -17.74
C GLY A 98 11.31 5.34 -18.30
N PHE A 99 11.14 4.10 -17.86
CA PHE A 99 10.03 3.25 -18.30
C PHE A 99 8.66 3.77 -17.85
N GLY A 100 8.53 4.20 -16.59
CA GLY A 100 7.30 4.81 -16.10
C GLY A 100 6.94 6.09 -16.87
N ILE A 101 7.93 6.97 -17.11
CA ILE A 101 7.73 8.20 -17.89
C ILE A 101 7.36 7.88 -19.35
N LEU A 102 8.01 6.89 -19.95
CA LEU A 102 7.70 6.43 -21.31
C LEU A 102 6.25 5.94 -21.42
N MET A 103 5.78 5.14 -20.45
CA MET A 103 4.40 4.65 -20.41
C MET A 103 3.38 5.78 -20.31
N ILE A 104 3.63 6.79 -19.46
CA ILE A 104 2.77 7.98 -19.37
C ILE A 104 2.68 8.64 -20.74
N GLY A 105 3.83 8.89 -21.40
CA GLY A 105 3.85 9.49 -22.73
C GLY A 105 3.11 8.67 -23.78
N PHE A 106 3.31 7.34 -23.78
CA PHE A 106 2.63 6.43 -24.70
C PHE A 106 1.11 6.46 -24.53
N PHE A 107 0.60 6.34 -23.30
CA PHE A 107 -0.84 6.32 -23.07
C PHE A 107 -1.51 7.70 -23.21
N MET A 108 -0.75 8.80 -23.05
CA MET A 108 -1.20 10.13 -23.45
C MET A 108 -1.35 10.27 -24.97
N LEU A 109 -0.44 9.67 -25.76
CA LEU A 109 -0.50 9.66 -27.22
C LEU A 109 -1.64 8.79 -27.75
N THR A 110 -1.91 7.66 -27.09
CA THR A 110 -3.01 6.76 -27.48
C THR A 110 -4.34 7.13 -26.84
N HIS A 111 -4.41 8.21 -26.06
CA HIS A 111 -5.61 8.63 -25.32
C HIS A 111 -6.26 7.50 -24.51
N SER A 112 -5.45 6.69 -23.80
CA SER A 112 -5.96 5.57 -22.99
C SER A 112 -6.09 5.98 -21.52
N ALA A 113 -7.34 6.03 -21.03
CA ALA A 113 -7.65 6.26 -19.63
C ALA A 113 -7.14 5.10 -18.77
N SER A 114 -7.37 3.86 -19.19
CA SER A 114 -6.91 2.67 -18.46
C SER A 114 -5.39 2.60 -18.39
N GLY A 115 -4.71 2.94 -19.49
CA GLY A 115 -3.26 3.05 -19.54
C GLY A 115 -2.70 4.00 -18.47
N LEU A 116 -3.31 5.17 -18.31
CA LEU A 116 -2.86 6.20 -17.36
C LEU A 116 -3.26 5.92 -15.91
N TRP A 117 -4.50 5.51 -15.67
CA TRP A 117 -5.09 5.43 -14.33
C TRP A 117 -5.00 4.05 -13.67
N LEU A 118 -4.84 2.98 -14.46
CA LEU A 118 -4.76 1.61 -13.98
C LEU A 118 -3.37 1.01 -14.23
N VAL A 119 -2.99 0.88 -15.50
CA VAL A 119 -1.82 0.08 -15.90
C VAL A 119 -0.51 0.74 -15.46
N THR A 120 -0.35 2.05 -15.70
CA THR A 120 0.84 2.79 -15.32
C THR A 120 1.12 2.79 -13.81
N PRO A 121 0.18 3.21 -12.93
CA PRO A 121 0.44 3.23 -11.50
C PRO A 121 0.68 1.83 -10.93
N LEU A 122 -0.05 0.81 -11.37
CA LEU A 122 0.19 -0.56 -10.94
C LEU A 122 1.55 -1.09 -11.40
N THR A 123 1.98 -0.76 -12.62
CA THR A 123 3.32 -1.11 -13.11
C THR A 123 4.41 -0.42 -12.31
N ILE A 124 4.23 0.85 -11.95
CA ILE A 124 5.15 1.58 -11.06
C ILE A 124 5.23 0.91 -9.69
N LEU A 125 4.08 0.51 -9.11
CA LEU A 125 4.05 -0.25 -7.86
C LEU A 125 4.76 -1.60 -7.99
N CYS A 126 4.61 -2.30 -9.11
CA CYS A 126 5.36 -3.54 -9.38
C CYS A 126 6.88 -3.30 -9.47
N MET A 127 7.32 -2.21 -10.12
CA MET A 127 8.74 -1.84 -10.16
C MET A 127 9.28 -1.53 -8.75
N ILE A 128 8.52 -0.79 -7.94
CA ILE A 128 8.88 -0.52 -6.53
C ILE A 128 8.95 -1.83 -5.74
N ALA A 129 7.98 -2.73 -5.91
CA ALA A 129 7.96 -4.02 -5.24
C ALA A 129 9.15 -4.91 -5.65
N LEU A 130 9.53 -4.89 -6.93
CA LEU A 130 10.72 -5.59 -7.41
C LEU A 130 12.01 -5.01 -6.81
N VAL A 131 12.11 -3.68 -6.73
CA VAL A 131 13.25 -3.00 -6.12
C VAL A 131 13.36 -3.32 -4.63
N MET A 132 12.26 -3.23 -3.87
CA MET A 132 12.25 -3.45 -2.43
C MET A 132 12.35 -4.95 -2.06
N GLY A 133 11.66 -5.80 -2.82
CA GLY A 133 11.54 -7.24 -2.57
C GLY A 133 12.66 -8.09 -3.18
N TYR A 134 13.50 -7.52 -4.05
CA TYR A 134 14.59 -8.26 -4.69
C TYR A 134 15.87 -7.42 -4.83
N GLU A 135 15.86 -6.35 -5.63
CA GLU A 135 17.11 -5.69 -6.06
C GLU A 135 17.87 -5.01 -4.93
N THR A 136 17.19 -4.28 -4.05
CA THR A 136 17.83 -3.58 -2.93
C THR A 136 18.49 -4.58 -1.97
N ILE A 137 17.86 -5.72 -1.76
CA ILE A 137 18.36 -6.79 -0.90
C ILE A 137 19.58 -7.45 -1.55
N ASP A 138 19.53 -7.74 -2.85
CA ASP A 138 20.68 -8.27 -3.60
C ASP A 138 21.85 -7.28 -3.63
N LEU A 139 21.60 -6.00 -3.90
CA LEU A 139 22.61 -4.95 -3.91
C LEU A 139 23.31 -4.83 -2.56
N LYS A 140 22.55 -4.78 -1.45
CA LYS A 140 23.13 -4.73 -0.09
C LYS A 140 23.95 -5.97 0.24
N LYS A 141 23.57 -7.14 -0.28
CA LYS A 141 24.31 -8.39 -0.09
C LYS A 141 25.62 -8.41 -0.89
N ARG A 142 25.61 -7.86 -2.11
CA ARG A 142 26.76 -7.88 -3.02
C ARG A 142 27.76 -6.75 -2.76
N PHE A 143 27.28 -5.62 -2.28
CA PHE A 143 28.08 -4.42 -2.03
C PHE A 143 27.76 -3.84 -0.64
N PRO A 144 28.12 -4.55 0.47
CA PRO A 144 27.71 -4.16 1.82
C PRO A 144 28.27 -2.80 2.27
N ASP A 145 29.46 -2.43 1.78
CA ASP A 145 30.13 -1.17 2.16
C ASP A 145 29.76 0.01 1.26
N ARG A 146 28.87 -0.19 0.28
CA ARG A 146 28.41 0.85 -0.64
C ARG A 146 26.95 1.17 -0.38
N SER A 147 26.65 2.46 -0.32
CA SER A 147 25.28 2.96 -0.27
C SER A 147 24.96 3.73 -1.55
N ILE A 148 23.69 3.69 -1.95
CA ILE A 148 23.21 4.50 -3.07
C ILE A 148 23.25 5.96 -2.64
N SER A 149 24.02 6.77 -3.35
CA SER A 149 24.09 8.22 -3.16
C SER A 149 23.78 8.89 -4.49
N THR A 150 22.71 9.69 -4.52
CA THR A 150 22.23 10.37 -5.72
C THR A 150 22.15 11.88 -5.49
N ILE A 151 22.11 12.66 -6.57
CA ILE A 151 21.92 14.11 -6.51
C ILE A 151 20.58 14.46 -5.85
N PHE A 152 19.53 13.69 -6.13
CA PHE A 152 18.20 13.84 -5.51
C PHE A 152 18.04 13.12 -4.15
N LYS A 153 19.16 12.76 -3.49
CA LYS A 153 19.12 12.18 -2.13
C LYS A 153 18.50 13.18 -1.16
N LEU A 154 17.61 12.69 -0.29
CA LEU A 154 17.05 13.46 0.82
C LEU A 154 18.16 13.92 1.80
N PRO A 155 18.01 15.08 2.45
CA PRO A 155 18.99 15.57 3.42
C PRO A 155 19.26 14.55 4.52
N GLU A 156 20.48 14.51 5.03
CA GLU A 156 20.84 13.55 6.09
C GLU A 156 20.20 13.93 7.42
N ASN A 157 19.97 12.92 8.28
CA ASN A 157 19.40 13.17 9.60
C ASN A 157 20.47 13.64 10.58
N THR A 158 20.95 14.86 10.40
CA THR A 158 22.02 15.46 11.21
C THR A 158 21.67 16.91 11.61
N LYS A 159 22.34 17.40 12.66
CA LYS A 159 22.21 18.80 13.11
C LYS A 159 23.04 19.78 12.29
N ALA A 160 23.74 19.32 11.25
CA ALA A 160 24.53 20.18 10.37
C ALA A 160 23.64 21.17 9.60
N SER A 161 24.22 22.27 9.14
CA SER A 161 23.50 23.24 8.31
C SER A 161 23.31 22.71 6.90
N PRO A 162 22.10 22.77 6.32
CA PRO A 162 21.85 22.23 5.00
C PRO A 162 22.50 23.11 3.92
N ASP A 163 23.14 22.44 2.97
CA ASP A 163 23.79 23.09 1.83
C ASP A 163 22.76 23.59 0.80
N LEU A 164 23.21 24.35 -0.19
CA LEU A 164 22.30 24.89 -1.21
C LEU A 164 21.62 23.78 -2.02
N ARG A 165 22.31 22.67 -2.26
CA ARG A 165 21.79 21.53 -3.04
C ARG A 165 20.64 20.86 -2.29
N GLU A 166 20.82 20.52 -1.01
CA GLU A 166 19.80 19.92 -0.15
C GLU A 166 18.55 20.79 -0.10
N ARG A 167 18.71 22.11 0.05
CA ARG A 167 17.58 23.05 0.04
C ARG A 167 16.82 23.04 -1.28
N LEU A 168 17.53 23.11 -2.41
CA LEU A 168 16.93 23.12 -3.74
C LEU A 168 16.27 21.78 -4.09
N VAL A 169 16.88 20.66 -3.72
CA VAL A 169 16.31 19.32 -3.92
C VAL A 169 15.04 19.14 -3.10
N SER A 170 15.07 19.47 -1.81
CA SER A 170 13.88 19.45 -0.95
C SER A 170 12.76 20.33 -1.49
N LEU A 171 13.10 21.53 -1.95
CA LEU A 171 12.12 22.43 -2.55
C LEU A 171 11.50 21.84 -3.82
N PHE A 172 12.35 21.35 -4.74
CA PHE A 172 11.91 20.76 -5.99
C PHE A 172 10.98 19.57 -5.74
N LEU A 173 11.33 18.66 -4.83
CA LEU A 173 10.51 17.48 -4.52
C LEU A 173 9.12 17.88 -3.99
N VAL A 174 9.05 18.82 -3.06
CA VAL A 174 7.77 19.26 -2.48
C VAL A 174 6.93 20.00 -3.50
N ILE A 175 7.52 20.97 -4.21
CA ILE A 175 6.79 21.78 -5.21
C ILE A 175 6.35 20.90 -6.38
N ALA A 176 7.22 20.09 -6.96
CA ALA A 176 6.85 19.20 -8.07
C ALA A 176 5.72 18.23 -7.69
N SER A 177 5.77 17.66 -6.47
CA SER A 177 4.71 16.78 -5.97
C SER A 177 3.40 17.53 -5.74
N LEU A 178 3.45 18.77 -5.25
CA LEU A 178 2.26 19.61 -5.07
C LEU A 178 1.61 19.98 -6.40
N PHE A 179 2.41 20.40 -7.39
CA PHE A 179 1.92 20.69 -8.73
C PHE A 179 1.29 19.45 -9.37
N LEU A 180 1.94 18.28 -9.22
CA LEU A 180 1.37 17.02 -9.68
C LEU A 180 0.05 16.71 -8.96
N ALA A 181 -0.02 16.87 -7.64
CA ALA A 181 -1.24 16.65 -6.86
C ALA A 181 -2.40 17.52 -7.36
N ASN A 182 -2.17 18.84 -7.47
CA ASN A 182 -3.19 19.76 -7.95
C ASN A 182 -3.59 19.42 -9.39
N PHE A 183 -2.63 19.13 -10.29
CA PHE A 183 -2.92 18.75 -11.66
C PHE A 183 -3.81 17.51 -11.73
N LEU A 184 -3.45 16.46 -10.98
CA LEU A 184 -4.19 15.20 -10.95
C LEU A 184 -5.60 15.42 -10.40
N ILE A 185 -5.74 16.09 -9.27
CA ILE A 185 -7.04 16.29 -8.61
C ILE A 185 -7.96 17.14 -9.52
N THR A 186 -7.47 18.26 -10.06
CA THR A 186 -8.27 19.14 -10.93
C THR A 186 -8.66 18.50 -12.26
N ARG A 187 -7.88 17.53 -12.77
CA ARG A 187 -8.18 16.85 -14.05
C ARG A 187 -9.04 15.61 -13.90
N VAL A 188 -9.04 14.97 -12.74
CA VAL A 188 -9.71 13.68 -12.50
C VAL A 188 -11.04 13.85 -11.80
N ILE A 189 -11.14 14.80 -10.88
CA ILE A 189 -12.35 15.01 -10.10
C ILE A 189 -13.24 16.00 -10.86
N GLU A 190 -14.41 15.52 -11.31
CA GLU A 190 -15.39 16.33 -12.02
C GLU A 190 -15.94 17.47 -11.14
N ASN A 191 -16.41 18.55 -11.78
CA ASN A 191 -16.80 19.79 -11.13
C ASN A 191 -18.06 19.70 -10.23
N ASP A 192 -18.78 18.57 -10.24
CA ASP A 192 -20.11 18.44 -9.62
C ASP A 192 -20.10 17.68 -8.29
N VAL A 193 -18.97 17.73 -7.56
CA VAL A 193 -18.86 17.13 -6.22
C VAL A 193 -19.59 18.00 -5.20
N SER A 194 -20.87 17.68 -4.95
CA SER A 194 -21.63 18.28 -3.86
C SER A 194 -21.08 17.85 -2.50
N SER A 195 -20.79 18.80 -1.61
CA SER A 195 -20.31 18.46 -0.27
C SER A 195 -21.45 17.90 0.60
N ILE A 196 -21.16 16.89 1.43
CA ILE A 196 -22.12 16.32 2.39
C ILE A 196 -22.60 17.36 3.43
N ILE A 197 -21.77 18.37 3.73
CA ILE A 197 -22.04 19.43 4.71
C ILE A 197 -21.63 20.79 4.15
N GLU A 198 -22.59 21.66 3.84
CA GLU A 198 -22.35 23.02 3.33
C GLU A 198 -22.30 24.05 4.47
N ILE A 199 -21.10 24.51 4.84
CA ILE A 199 -20.90 25.62 5.79
C ILE A 199 -19.85 26.56 5.21
N ARG A 200 -20.30 27.69 4.65
CA ARG A 200 -19.42 28.71 4.05
C ARG A 200 -19.07 29.80 5.05
N LEU A 201 -17.81 30.24 5.04
CA LEU A 201 -17.37 31.42 5.78
C LEU A 201 -17.58 32.65 4.90
N SER A 202 -18.50 33.56 5.26
CA SER A 202 -18.73 34.80 4.51
C SER A 202 -17.68 35.85 4.85
N LEU A 203 -16.76 36.16 3.92
CA LEU A 203 -15.77 37.23 4.04
C LEU A 203 -16.01 38.40 3.05
N PRO A 204 -15.42 39.59 3.27
CA PRO A 204 -15.60 40.76 2.41
C PRO A 204 -15.09 40.58 0.97
N PRO A 205 -15.62 41.34 -0.02
CA PRO A 205 -15.42 41.11 -1.46
C PRO A 205 -13.99 41.31 -1.99
N PHE A 206 -13.08 41.98 -1.24
CA PHE A 206 -11.66 42.10 -1.61
C PHE A 206 -10.89 40.76 -1.62
N THR A 207 -11.54 39.70 -1.12
CA THR A 207 -11.07 38.32 -1.16
C THR A 207 -11.43 37.62 -2.48
N GLN A 208 -11.65 38.26 -3.62
CA GLN A 208 -11.94 37.55 -4.89
C GLN A 208 -10.81 37.67 -5.93
N ASN A 209 -9.55 37.75 -5.50
CA ASN A 209 -8.40 37.85 -6.42
C ASN A 209 -7.81 36.46 -6.76
N GLU A 210 -7.80 36.10 -8.04
CA GLU A 210 -7.28 34.80 -8.53
C GLU A 210 -5.79 34.57 -8.24
N TYR A 211 -5.02 35.64 -8.04
CA TYR A 211 -3.58 35.57 -7.79
C TYR A 211 -3.22 35.39 -6.31
N LEU A 212 -4.18 35.56 -5.40
CA LEU A 212 -3.94 35.47 -3.96
C LEU A 212 -3.39 34.11 -3.50
N PRO A 213 -3.79 32.96 -4.11
CA PRO A 213 -3.17 31.66 -3.82
C PRO A 213 -1.67 31.56 -4.13
N LEU A 214 -1.12 32.40 -5.02
CA LEU A 214 0.33 32.44 -5.30
C LEU A 214 1.15 32.85 -4.08
N LEU A 215 0.56 33.55 -3.11
CA LEU A 215 1.21 33.86 -1.83
C LEU A 215 1.56 32.59 -1.06
N GLY A 216 0.76 31.53 -1.18
CA GLY A 216 1.07 30.22 -0.60
C GLY A 216 2.30 29.57 -1.24
N ILE A 217 2.47 29.68 -2.56
CA ILE A 217 3.68 29.20 -3.23
C ILE A 217 4.89 30.01 -2.79
N GLY A 218 4.78 31.34 -2.76
CA GLY A 218 5.83 32.22 -2.24
C GLY A 218 6.26 31.84 -0.82
N TYR A 219 5.29 31.52 0.04
CA TYR A 219 5.54 31.01 1.38
C TYR A 219 6.36 29.71 1.38
N LEU A 220 5.96 28.71 0.58
CA LEU A 220 6.68 27.43 0.49
C LEU A 220 8.10 27.59 -0.07
N LEU A 221 8.31 28.47 -1.06
CA LEU A 221 9.62 28.73 -1.66
C LEU A 221 10.65 29.21 -0.63
N LEU A 222 10.21 29.94 0.40
CA LEU A 222 11.09 30.48 1.44
C LEU A 222 11.49 29.45 2.50
N ILE A 223 10.67 28.41 2.73
CA ILE A 223 10.86 27.48 3.86
C ILE A 223 12.25 26.85 3.87
N PRO A 224 12.73 26.21 2.78
CA PRO A 224 14.03 25.53 2.80
C PRO A 224 15.19 26.47 3.10
N PHE A 225 15.08 27.77 2.82
CA PHE A 225 16.12 28.77 3.07
C PHE A 225 16.10 29.32 4.50
N ILE A 226 14.97 29.17 5.21
CA ILE A 226 14.84 29.58 6.62
C ILE A 226 15.38 28.49 7.56
N LEU A 227 15.18 27.21 7.21
CA LEU A 227 15.56 26.08 8.05
C LEU A 227 17.09 26.01 8.23
N ARG A 228 17.52 25.75 9.47
CA ARG A 228 18.95 25.81 9.85
C ARG A 228 19.62 24.44 10.01
N SER A 229 18.87 23.33 10.05
CA SER A 229 19.43 21.99 10.21
C SER A 229 18.93 21.00 9.16
N CYS A 230 19.80 20.08 8.72
CA CYS A 230 19.46 19.01 7.77
C CYS A 230 18.35 18.11 8.31
N GLU A 231 18.35 17.79 9.61
CA GLU A 231 17.30 17.03 10.30
C GLU A 231 15.92 17.68 10.14
N VAL A 232 15.80 19.00 10.37
CA VAL A 232 14.51 19.69 10.27
C VAL A 232 14.08 19.82 8.80
N LEU A 233 15.02 20.10 7.89
CA LEU A 233 14.75 20.13 6.45
C LEU A 233 14.29 18.76 5.93
N ARG A 234 14.95 17.68 6.35
CA ARG A 234 14.59 16.30 6.04
C ARG A 234 13.18 15.99 6.53
N HIS A 235 12.88 16.32 7.79
CA HIS A 235 11.56 16.10 8.38
C HIS A 235 10.47 16.87 7.61
N TRP A 236 10.69 18.15 7.33
CA TRP A 236 9.78 18.97 6.53
C TRP A 236 9.54 18.34 5.15
N THR A 237 10.61 17.94 4.46
CA THR A 237 10.51 17.33 3.12
C THR A 237 9.68 16.04 3.16
N LEU A 238 9.99 15.13 4.09
CA LEU A 238 9.29 13.85 4.23
C LEU A 238 7.83 14.03 4.65
N ALA A 239 7.56 14.90 5.63
CA ALA A 239 6.21 15.19 6.09
C ALA A 239 5.38 15.84 4.97
N SER A 240 5.94 16.78 4.20
CA SER A 240 5.25 17.38 3.06
C SER A 240 4.94 16.36 1.97
N LEU A 241 5.91 15.52 1.57
CA LEU A 241 5.68 14.47 0.57
C LEU A 241 4.64 13.45 1.03
N LEU A 242 4.68 13.03 2.30
CA LEU A 242 3.70 12.12 2.87
C LEU A 242 2.32 12.77 2.94
N GLY A 243 2.22 14.02 3.38
CA GLY A 243 0.97 14.77 3.42
C GLY A 243 0.34 14.93 2.04
N ILE A 244 1.14 15.28 1.02
CA ILE A 244 0.68 15.35 -0.37
C ILE A 244 0.24 13.97 -0.88
N SER A 245 0.95 12.91 -0.52
CA SER A 245 0.58 11.55 -0.93
C SER A 245 -0.75 11.09 -0.30
N ILE A 246 -0.92 11.33 1.01
CA ILE A 246 -2.19 11.07 1.73
C ILE A 246 -3.31 11.90 1.10
N TYR A 247 -3.02 13.16 0.77
CA TYR A 247 -3.98 14.05 0.14
C TYR A 247 -4.46 13.54 -1.21
N ILE A 248 -3.54 13.22 -2.14
CA ILE A 248 -3.90 12.62 -3.44
C ILE A 248 -4.72 11.35 -3.24
N PHE A 249 -4.25 10.47 -2.36
CA PHE A 249 -4.91 9.20 -2.07
C PHE A 249 -6.34 9.41 -1.58
N CYS A 250 -6.54 10.24 -0.55
CA CYS A 250 -7.86 10.49 0.00
C CYS A 250 -8.77 11.29 -0.96
N SER A 251 -8.23 12.21 -1.76
CA SER A 251 -8.99 12.93 -2.79
C SER A 251 -9.54 12.01 -3.87
N PHE A 252 -8.80 10.97 -4.27
CA PHE A 252 -9.30 9.99 -5.24
C PHE A 252 -10.27 8.98 -4.62
N LEU A 253 -10.08 8.60 -3.35
CA LEU A 253 -10.98 7.64 -2.72
C LEU A 253 -12.32 8.26 -2.31
N TYR A 254 -12.28 9.50 -1.80
CA TYR A 254 -13.42 10.22 -1.21
C TYR A 254 -13.40 11.71 -1.61
N PRO A 255 -13.64 12.02 -2.90
CA PRO A 255 -13.59 13.39 -3.43
C PRO A 255 -14.52 14.34 -2.67
N GLU A 256 -15.72 13.87 -2.31
CA GLU A 256 -16.74 14.59 -1.53
C GLU A 256 -16.28 15.05 -0.13
N LEU A 257 -15.22 14.45 0.41
CA LEU A 257 -14.67 14.80 1.72
C LEU A 257 -13.43 15.68 1.62
N VAL A 258 -12.59 15.44 0.60
CA VAL A 258 -11.22 15.97 0.56
C VAL A 258 -10.99 16.99 -0.55
N ALA A 259 -11.67 16.87 -1.70
CA ALA A 259 -11.47 17.73 -2.87
C ALA A 259 -12.26 19.06 -2.82
N ILE A 260 -12.90 19.37 -1.68
CA ILE A 260 -13.90 20.44 -1.49
C ILE A 260 -13.33 21.88 -1.58
N TYR A 261 -12.02 22.03 -1.82
CA TYR A 261 -11.34 23.32 -1.87
C TYR A 261 -11.27 23.95 -3.27
N LEU A 262 -11.97 23.40 -4.26
CA LEU A 262 -11.70 23.62 -5.70
C LEU A 262 -12.66 24.53 -6.51
N GLU A 263 -13.41 25.47 -5.92
CA GLU A 263 -14.08 26.53 -6.74
C GLU A 263 -13.77 27.97 -6.29
N PRO A 264 -13.71 28.95 -7.23
CA PRO A 264 -14.13 28.91 -8.64
C PRO A 264 -12.99 28.91 -9.70
N TYR A 265 -11.71 28.79 -9.32
CA TYR A 265 -10.61 28.87 -10.29
C TYR A 265 -10.19 27.50 -10.81
N GLN A 266 -10.98 26.98 -11.76
CA GLN A 266 -10.91 25.65 -12.39
C GLN A 266 -9.57 25.32 -13.10
N ASN A 267 -8.51 26.13 -12.94
CA ASN A 267 -7.22 25.95 -13.62
C ASN A 267 -5.97 26.26 -12.75
N LEU A 268 -6.11 26.53 -11.44
CA LEU A 268 -4.94 26.87 -10.62
C LEU A 268 -4.23 25.62 -10.12
N VAL A 269 -3.16 25.22 -10.81
CA VAL A 269 -2.29 24.09 -10.42
C VAL A 269 -1.41 24.41 -9.19
N TYR A 270 -1.61 25.57 -8.56
CA TYR A 270 -0.68 26.17 -7.59
C TYR A 270 -1.29 26.44 -6.20
N ILE A 271 -2.41 25.81 -5.86
CA ILE A 271 -3.00 25.92 -4.51
C ILE A 271 -2.09 25.19 -3.50
N VAL A 272 -1.84 25.81 -2.35
CA VAL A 272 -1.13 25.20 -1.23
C VAL A 272 -2.16 24.80 -0.16
N PRO A 273 -2.37 23.49 0.10
CA PRO A 273 -3.28 23.04 1.15
C PRO A 273 -2.87 23.50 2.56
N ILE A 274 -3.86 23.73 3.43
CA ILE A 274 -3.66 24.17 4.82
C ILE A 274 -2.64 23.29 5.55
N PHE A 275 -2.69 21.96 5.35
CA PHE A 275 -1.77 21.04 6.02
C PHE A 275 -0.30 21.34 5.71
N LEU A 276 0.05 21.75 4.48
CA LEU A 276 1.43 22.12 4.12
C LEU A 276 1.88 23.40 4.82
N LEU A 277 0.96 24.36 5.00
CA LEU A 277 1.24 25.57 5.77
C LEU A 277 1.54 25.23 7.23
N LEU A 278 0.75 24.32 7.83
CA LEU A 278 0.96 23.87 9.21
C LEU A 278 2.27 23.09 9.41
N ILE A 279 2.61 22.17 8.49
CA ILE A 279 3.90 21.44 8.49
C ILE A 279 5.06 22.44 8.45
N SER A 280 4.97 23.42 7.55
CA SER A 280 5.99 24.46 7.36
C SER A 280 6.14 25.35 8.59
N LEU A 281 5.04 25.77 9.20
CA LEU A 281 5.04 26.58 10.42
C LEU A 281 5.70 25.83 11.59
N LYS A 282 5.40 24.54 11.77
CA LYS A 282 6.04 23.69 12.80
C LYS A 282 7.53 23.51 12.54
N ALA A 283 7.97 23.39 11.28
CA ALA A 283 9.39 23.34 10.94
C ALA A 283 10.12 24.66 11.29
N ILE A 284 9.50 25.82 11.02
CA ILE A 284 10.01 27.13 11.43
C ILE A 284 10.10 27.23 12.96
N PHE A 285 9.14 26.67 13.69
CA PHE A 285 9.16 26.65 15.16
C PHE A 285 10.33 25.91 15.75
N LYS A 286 10.76 24.81 15.13
CA LYS A 286 12.01 24.13 15.52
C LYS A 286 13.28 24.96 15.23
N THR A 287 13.18 26.04 14.47
CA THR A 287 14.31 26.88 14.06
C THR A 287 14.39 28.20 14.84
N SER A 288 13.31 28.97 14.95
CA SER A 288 13.30 30.28 15.62
C SER A 288 11.91 30.68 16.10
N LYS A 289 11.78 31.02 17.40
CA LYS A 289 10.51 31.47 18.00
C LYS A 289 10.01 32.81 17.43
N ILE A 290 10.91 33.71 17.04
CA ILE A 290 10.53 35.03 16.47
C ILE A 290 9.93 34.85 15.08
N LEU A 291 10.56 34.04 14.23
CA LEU A 291 10.09 33.81 12.87
C LEU A 291 8.72 33.12 12.86
N VAL A 292 8.40 32.29 13.86
CA VAL A 292 7.07 31.68 14.00
C VAL A 292 5.98 32.70 14.22
N ILE A 293 6.23 33.78 14.97
CA ILE A 293 5.19 34.80 15.20
C ILE A 293 4.84 35.46 13.86
N LEU A 294 5.86 35.87 13.10
CA LEU A 294 5.68 36.52 11.80
C LEU A 294 5.07 35.57 10.75
N PHE A 295 5.64 34.37 10.59
CA PHE A 295 5.12 33.36 9.66
C PHE A 295 3.77 32.79 10.13
N GLY A 296 3.48 32.80 11.42
CA GLY A 296 2.23 32.35 12.01
C GLY A 296 1.08 33.29 11.70
N LEU A 297 1.28 34.61 11.83
CA LEU A 297 0.31 35.62 11.38
C LEU A 297 0.04 35.50 9.88
N PHE A 298 1.09 35.32 9.08
CA PHE A 298 0.95 35.12 7.64
C PHE A 298 0.24 33.80 7.29
N THR A 299 0.55 32.71 8.01
CA THR A 299 -0.13 31.42 7.86
C THR A 299 -1.61 31.54 8.20
N LEU A 300 -1.95 32.22 9.30
CA LEU A 300 -3.34 32.47 9.70
C LEU A 300 -4.10 33.24 8.61
N MET A 301 -3.48 34.27 8.04
CA MET A 301 -4.05 35.01 6.91
C MET A 301 -4.31 34.07 5.71
N LEU A 302 -3.33 33.27 5.30
CA LEU A 302 -3.49 32.32 4.19
C LEU A 302 -4.58 31.27 4.44
N VAL A 303 -4.70 30.77 5.68
CA VAL A 303 -5.74 29.82 6.08
C VAL A 303 -7.12 30.46 6.01
N ILE A 304 -7.30 31.66 6.56
CA ILE A 304 -8.58 32.39 6.50
C ILE A 304 -8.99 32.65 5.04
N LEU A 305 -8.04 33.09 4.22
CA LEU A 305 -8.26 33.26 2.79
C LEU A 305 -8.71 31.95 2.16
N GLN A 306 -7.97 30.84 2.33
CA GLN A 306 -8.34 29.56 1.74
C GLN A 306 -9.72 29.07 2.18
N LEU A 307 -10.06 29.18 3.47
CA LEU A 307 -11.35 28.74 4.01
C LEU A 307 -12.53 29.53 3.46
N SER A 308 -12.34 30.80 3.10
CA SER A 308 -13.40 31.59 2.45
C SER A 308 -13.77 31.16 1.03
N TYR A 309 -12.90 30.40 0.36
CA TYR A 309 -13.18 29.87 -0.99
C TYR A 309 -13.75 28.45 -0.98
N THR A 310 -13.73 27.75 0.15
CA THR A 310 -14.18 26.35 0.21
C THR A 310 -15.69 26.22 0.42
N TYR A 311 -16.33 25.17 -0.12
CA TYR A 311 -17.75 24.89 0.13
C TYR A 311 -18.04 24.59 1.61
N SER A 312 -17.08 23.98 2.30
CA SER A 312 -17.18 23.61 3.70
C SER A 312 -15.88 23.93 4.45
N ALA A 313 -15.87 25.06 5.16
CA ALA A 313 -14.70 25.51 5.91
C ALA A 313 -14.33 24.50 7.02
N VAL A 314 -15.35 23.95 7.69
CA VAL A 314 -15.16 22.98 8.78
C VAL A 314 -14.53 21.70 8.27
N LEU A 315 -15.05 21.15 7.16
CA LEU A 315 -14.56 19.88 6.61
C LEU A 315 -13.15 20.04 6.02
N SER A 316 -12.91 21.13 5.27
CA SER A 316 -11.59 21.47 4.73
C SER A 316 -10.51 21.61 5.81
N LEU A 317 -10.83 22.33 6.90
CA LEU A 317 -9.92 22.49 8.03
C LEU A 317 -9.69 21.15 8.75
N SER A 318 -10.75 20.38 8.99
CA SER A 318 -10.67 19.11 9.71
C SER A 318 -9.83 18.08 8.97
N VAL A 319 -10.07 17.91 7.67
CA VAL A 319 -9.29 17.02 6.81
C VAL A 319 -7.83 17.46 6.75
N SER A 320 -7.58 18.75 6.56
CA SER A 320 -6.22 19.29 6.56
C SER A 320 -5.50 19.07 7.90
N LEU A 321 -6.22 19.21 9.02
CA LEU A 321 -5.65 18.95 10.35
C LEU A 321 -5.31 17.47 10.53
N ILE A 322 -6.18 16.55 10.09
CA ILE A 322 -5.92 15.10 10.14
C ILE A 322 -4.69 14.76 9.28
N ILE A 323 -4.62 15.25 8.04
CA ILE A 323 -3.47 15.02 7.15
C ILE A 323 -2.19 15.58 7.79
N TYR A 324 -2.23 16.80 8.33
CA TYR A 324 -1.10 17.39 9.06
C TYR A 324 -0.65 16.52 10.24
N LEU A 325 -1.58 16.07 11.09
CA LEU A 325 -1.27 15.26 12.25
C LEU A 325 -0.67 13.90 11.86
N CYS A 326 -1.21 13.24 10.83
CA CYS A 326 -0.67 11.99 10.32
C CYS A 326 0.71 12.17 9.68
N ALA A 327 0.85 13.18 8.82
CA ALA A 327 2.06 13.37 8.02
C ALA A 327 3.24 13.89 8.85
N ASP A 328 3.00 14.79 9.80
CA ASP A 328 4.08 15.35 10.63
C ASP A 328 4.50 14.42 11.78
N ASN A 329 3.61 13.55 12.27
CA ASN A 329 3.93 12.60 13.34
C ASN A 329 4.22 11.19 12.81
N TYR A 330 4.58 11.04 11.54
CA TYR A 330 4.79 9.73 10.90
C TYR A 330 5.80 8.81 11.62
N LEU A 331 6.88 9.37 12.17
CA LEU A 331 7.87 8.60 12.96
C LEU A 331 7.27 8.13 14.28
N GLU A 332 6.55 8.99 14.98
CA GLU A 332 5.90 8.63 16.26
C GLU A 332 4.81 7.59 16.05
N ILE A 333 4.01 7.72 14.99
CA ILE A 333 3.02 6.73 14.58
C ILE A 333 3.71 5.40 14.28
N TRP A 334 4.82 5.41 13.53
CA TRP A 334 5.59 4.20 13.27
C TRP A 334 6.13 3.56 14.54
N LEU A 335 6.75 4.34 15.44
CA LEU A 335 7.30 3.84 16.70
C LEU A 335 6.22 3.29 17.63
N PHE A 336 5.06 3.95 17.69
CA PHE A 336 3.87 3.50 18.42
C PHE A 336 3.36 2.16 17.89
N LEU A 337 3.16 2.05 16.56
CA LEU A 337 2.73 0.80 15.93
C LEU A 337 3.75 -0.33 16.11
N ARG A 338 5.05 -0.03 16.00
CA ARG A 338 6.15 -0.98 16.25
C ARG A 338 6.13 -1.46 17.70
N HIS A 339 5.95 -0.55 18.66
CA HIS A 339 5.92 -0.88 20.08
C HIS A 339 4.73 -1.77 20.41
N ILE A 340 3.53 -1.43 19.95
CA ILE A 340 2.33 -2.27 20.10
C ILE A 340 2.54 -3.64 19.45
N ALA A 341 3.15 -3.70 18.27
CA ALA A 341 3.44 -4.97 17.62
C ALA A 341 4.39 -5.85 18.46
N GLU A 342 5.38 -5.25 19.14
CA GLU A 342 6.27 -5.94 20.08
C GLU A 342 5.53 -6.40 21.35
N GLU A 343 4.65 -5.58 21.90
CA GLU A 343 3.81 -5.96 23.06
C GLU A 343 2.91 -7.15 22.72
N ILE A 344 2.21 -7.09 21.58
CA ILE A 344 1.35 -8.18 21.11
C ILE A 344 2.17 -9.43 20.78
N ALA A 345 3.38 -9.27 20.23
CA ALA A 345 4.28 -10.40 19.99
C ALA A 345 4.69 -11.15 21.27
N ASN A 346 4.60 -10.48 22.43
CA ASN A 346 4.96 -11.03 23.73
C ASN A 346 3.76 -11.20 24.67
N SER A 347 2.52 -11.04 24.16
CA SER A 347 1.30 -11.14 24.96
C SER A 347 0.72 -12.55 25.02
N TRP A 348 1.43 -13.56 24.52
CA TRP A 348 0.93 -14.94 24.48
C TRP A 348 0.43 -15.37 25.87
N ASP A 349 -0.81 -15.85 25.93
CA ASP A 349 -1.45 -16.31 27.16
C ASP A 349 -2.43 -17.46 26.88
N GLU A 350 -2.62 -18.34 27.88
CA GLU A 350 -3.60 -19.43 27.84
C GLU A 350 -4.40 -19.56 29.13
N TRP A 351 -5.66 -19.97 28.97
CA TRP A 351 -6.52 -20.34 30.08
C TRP A 351 -7.00 -21.78 29.89
N THR A 352 -6.79 -22.62 30.90
CA THR A 352 -7.19 -24.03 30.88
C THR A 352 -8.38 -24.25 31.80
N PHE A 353 -9.47 -24.76 31.24
CA PHE A 353 -10.70 -25.13 31.94
C PHE A 353 -10.96 -26.63 31.73
N GLY A 354 -10.49 -27.44 32.67
CA GLY A 354 -10.54 -28.91 32.55
C GLY A 354 -9.75 -29.38 31.32
N ASN A 355 -10.41 -30.03 30.37
CA ASN A 355 -9.80 -30.53 29.13
C ASN A 355 -9.75 -29.49 28.00
N VAL A 356 -10.32 -28.30 28.21
CA VAL A 356 -10.39 -27.24 27.20
C VAL A 356 -9.32 -26.19 27.52
N ARG A 357 -8.59 -25.77 26.51
CA ARG A 357 -7.66 -24.64 26.59
C ARG A 357 -8.08 -23.56 25.61
N ILE A 358 -8.09 -22.32 26.07
CA ILE A 358 -8.32 -21.12 25.29
C ILE A 358 -7.00 -20.38 25.17
N ILE A 359 -6.63 -19.98 23.96
CA ILE A 359 -5.42 -19.21 23.67
C ILE A 359 -5.83 -17.83 23.19
N ASN A 360 -5.22 -16.79 23.75
CA ASN A 360 -5.61 -15.40 23.52
C ASN A 360 -5.62 -14.97 22.04
N HIS A 361 -4.73 -15.53 21.21
CA HIS A 361 -4.71 -15.19 19.79
C HIS A 361 -5.99 -15.57 19.02
N GLY A 362 -6.81 -16.47 19.59
CA GLY A 362 -8.14 -16.81 19.08
C GLY A 362 -9.06 -15.60 18.98
N PHE A 363 -8.98 -14.67 19.93
CA PHE A 363 -9.85 -13.49 19.96
C PHE A 363 -9.65 -12.60 18.72
N TYR A 364 -8.41 -12.43 18.26
CA TYR A 364 -8.14 -11.63 17.07
C TYR A 364 -8.79 -12.22 15.82
N VAL A 365 -8.61 -13.51 15.57
CA VAL A 365 -9.18 -14.16 14.37
C VAL A 365 -10.71 -14.26 14.43
N GLY A 366 -11.28 -14.50 15.61
CA GLY A 366 -12.72 -14.44 15.82
C GLY A 366 -13.28 -13.04 15.55
N PHE A 367 -12.63 -12.01 16.09
CA PHE A 367 -13.00 -10.61 15.86
C PHE A 367 -12.85 -10.21 14.39
N GLY A 368 -11.79 -10.66 13.72
CA GLY A 368 -11.59 -10.44 12.29
C GLY A 368 -12.70 -11.06 11.45
N SER A 369 -13.12 -12.30 11.75
CA SER A 369 -14.26 -12.93 11.06
C SER A 369 -15.58 -12.23 11.38
N PHE A 370 -15.80 -11.82 12.62
CA PHE A 370 -16.98 -11.04 13.01
C PHE A 370 -17.09 -9.75 12.21
N LEU A 371 -16.06 -8.90 12.25
CA LEU A 371 -16.03 -7.65 11.48
C LEU A 371 -16.14 -7.91 9.98
N GLY A 372 -15.48 -8.95 9.49
CA GLY A 372 -15.51 -9.33 8.08
C GLY A 372 -16.93 -9.59 7.57
N ILE A 373 -17.67 -10.43 8.29
CA ILE A 373 -19.05 -10.78 7.94
C ILE A 373 -19.98 -9.58 8.16
N LEU A 374 -19.79 -8.82 9.25
CA LEU A 374 -20.60 -7.64 9.57
C LEU A 374 -20.48 -6.57 8.47
N ILE A 375 -19.26 -6.18 8.12
CA ILE A 375 -19.02 -5.17 7.07
C ILE A 375 -19.53 -5.68 5.73
N SER A 376 -19.32 -6.97 5.42
CA SER A 376 -19.83 -7.55 4.17
C SER A 376 -21.36 -7.45 4.09
N GLY A 377 -22.07 -7.81 5.17
CA GLY A 377 -23.53 -7.69 5.23
C GLY A 377 -24.03 -6.23 5.21
N ILE A 378 -23.28 -5.28 5.78
CA ILE A 378 -23.59 -3.84 5.67
C ILE A 378 -23.50 -3.37 4.22
N LEU A 379 -22.49 -3.82 3.47
CA LEU A 379 -22.26 -3.39 2.09
C LEU A 379 -23.28 -4.00 1.12
N VAL A 380 -23.65 -5.26 1.32
CA VAL A 380 -24.45 -6.03 0.34
C VAL A 380 -25.91 -6.21 0.76
N GLY A 381 -26.24 -5.94 2.02
CA GLY A 381 -27.58 -6.13 2.59
C GLY A 381 -27.80 -7.49 3.26
N ASP A 382 -28.86 -7.52 4.08
CA ASP A 382 -29.20 -8.65 4.96
C ASP A 382 -29.49 -9.95 4.19
N PHE A 383 -29.96 -9.84 2.94
CA PHE A 383 -30.27 -10.98 2.08
C PHE A 383 -29.10 -11.97 1.94
N TYR A 384 -27.86 -11.48 1.87
CA TYR A 384 -26.66 -12.33 1.70
C TYR A 384 -26.04 -12.80 3.02
N ALA A 385 -26.56 -12.41 4.19
CA ALA A 385 -25.93 -12.66 5.49
C ALA A 385 -25.60 -14.14 5.71
N TRP A 386 -26.56 -15.04 5.45
CA TRP A 386 -26.37 -16.48 5.57
C TRP A 386 -25.41 -17.04 4.52
N GLY A 387 -25.46 -16.52 3.29
CA GLY A 387 -24.53 -16.89 2.23
C GLY A 387 -23.08 -16.57 2.61
N ILE A 388 -22.83 -15.39 3.20
CA ILE A 388 -21.51 -14.97 3.68
C ILE A 388 -21.03 -15.87 4.82
N LEU A 389 -21.90 -16.20 5.78
CA LEU A 389 -21.57 -17.09 6.88
C LEU A 389 -21.19 -18.49 6.39
N ILE A 390 -22.00 -19.08 5.51
CA ILE A 390 -21.75 -20.40 4.94
C ILE A 390 -20.42 -20.39 4.18
N PHE A 391 -20.19 -19.34 3.38
CA PHE A 391 -18.94 -19.18 2.65
C PHE A 391 -17.73 -19.20 3.59
N ALA A 392 -17.77 -18.40 4.66
CA ALA A 392 -16.70 -18.33 5.65
C ALA A 392 -16.45 -19.68 6.36
N ILE A 393 -17.51 -20.36 6.78
CA ILE A 393 -17.42 -21.68 7.45
C ILE A 393 -16.79 -22.71 6.51
N VAL A 394 -17.27 -22.81 5.27
CA VAL A 394 -16.76 -23.79 4.29
C VAL A 394 -15.27 -23.55 4.02
N VAL A 395 -14.87 -22.29 3.80
CA VAL A 395 -13.44 -21.95 3.58
C VAL A 395 -12.57 -22.37 4.77
N ILE A 396 -13.01 -22.12 6.00
CA ILE A 396 -12.26 -22.51 7.22
C ILE A 396 -12.19 -24.03 7.36
N ILE A 397 -13.28 -24.75 7.07
CA ILE A 397 -13.31 -26.22 7.12
C ILE A 397 -12.31 -26.79 6.12
N PHE A 398 -12.32 -26.34 4.87
CA PHE A 398 -11.39 -26.82 3.84
C PHE A 398 -9.93 -26.43 4.15
N SER A 399 -9.70 -25.25 4.73
CA SER A 399 -8.39 -24.85 5.24
C SER A 399 -7.87 -25.80 6.33
N ALA A 400 -8.74 -26.23 7.25
CA ALA A 400 -8.40 -27.20 8.29
C ALA A 400 -8.17 -28.61 7.72
N LEU A 401 -9.08 -29.10 6.85
CA LEU A 401 -9.00 -30.43 6.25
C LEU A 401 -7.71 -30.59 5.44
N TRP A 402 -7.41 -29.62 4.58
CA TRP A 402 -6.20 -29.64 3.77
C TRP A 402 -4.94 -29.71 4.62
N ALA A 403 -4.81 -28.81 5.59
CA ALA A 403 -3.63 -28.78 6.42
C ALA A 403 -3.52 -30.03 7.30
N GLN A 404 -4.63 -30.60 7.75
CA GLN A 404 -4.59 -31.85 8.51
C GLN A 404 -4.15 -33.05 7.66
N ILE A 405 -4.55 -33.09 6.39
CA ILE A 405 -4.24 -34.19 5.46
C ILE A 405 -2.80 -34.08 4.93
N ILE A 406 -2.33 -32.87 4.64
CA ILE A 406 -1.06 -32.62 3.93
C ILE A 406 0.03 -32.11 4.85
N GLU A 407 -0.29 -31.17 5.75
CA GLU A 407 0.68 -30.44 6.58
C GLU A 407 0.69 -30.92 8.06
N GLY A 408 -0.15 -31.90 8.40
CA GLY A 408 -0.35 -32.39 9.75
C GLY A 408 0.91 -33.04 10.32
N SER A 409 1.17 -32.82 11.61
CA SER A 409 2.30 -33.44 12.31
C SER A 409 1.86 -34.07 13.63
N GLU A 410 2.78 -34.74 14.33
CA GLU A 410 2.49 -35.26 15.67
C GLU A 410 2.30 -34.18 16.74
N LYS A 411 2.91 -33.00 16.52
CA LYS A 411 2.84 -31.86 17.45
C LYS A 411 1.67 -30.92 17.12
N LEU A 412 1.48 -30.56 15.85
CA LEU A 412 0.32 -29.78 15.40
C LEU A 412 -0.76 -30.71 14.84
N LYS A 413 -1.80 -30.93 15.65
CA LYS A 413 -2.96 -31.76 15.30
C LYS A 413 -4.14 -30.95 14.71
N ARG A 414 -4.07 -29.61 14.68
CA ARG A 414 -5.05 -28.70 14.06
C ARG A 414 -4.38 -27.52 13.33
N PRO A 415 -3.59 -27.76 12.25
CA PRO A 415 -3.07 -26.68 11.41
C PRO A 415 -4.16 -26.14 10.46
N TYR A 416 -3.94 -24.96 9.89
CA TYR A 416 -4.80 -24.33 8.87
C TYR A 416 -3.94 -23.94 7.67
N GLY A 417 -4.34 -24.39 6.48
CA GLY A 417 -3.54 -24.31 5.27
C GLY A 417 -4.10 -23.31 4.28
N TYR A 418 -3.21 -22.56 3.63
CA TYR A 418 -3.58 -21.57 2.63
C TYR A 418 -4.23 -22.20 1.39
N TYR A 419 -3.63 -23.27 0.85
CA TYR A 419 -4.16 -23.96 -0.34
C TYR A 419 -5.54 -24.59 -0.08
N GLY A 420 -5.78 -25.07 1.14
CA GLY A 420 -7.10 -25.53 1.55
C GLY A 420 -8.16 -24.44 1.50
N ALA A 421 -7.82 -23.20 1.88
CA ALA A 421 -8.74 -22.07 1.76
C ALA A 421 -9.07 -21.76 0.29
N LEU A 422 -8.10 -21.86 -0.64
CA LEU A 422 -8.34 -21.68 -2.08
C LEU A 422 -9.32 -22.73 -2.65
N VAL A 423 -9.14 -24.00 -2.28
CA VAL A 423 -10.09 -25.05 -2.63
C VAL A 423 -11.45 -24.77 -1.99
N GLY A 424 -11.45 -24.35 -0.73
CA GLY A 424 -12.65 -23.96 0.01
C GLY A 424 -13.45 -22.84 -0.67
N ILE A 425 -12.80 -21.87 -1.31
CA ILE A 425 -13.47 -20.80 -2.08
C ILE A 425 -14.29 -21.40 -3.24
N ILE A 426 -13.76 -22.41 -3.94
CA ILE A 426 -14.47 -23.06 -5.05
C ILE A 426 -15.72 -23.78 -4.53
N PHE A 427 -15.58 -24.59 -3.49
CA PHE A 427 -16.71 -25.33 -2.91
C PHE A 427 -17.73 -24.41 -2.25
N ALA A 428 -17.28 -23.38 -1.54
CA ALA A 428 -18.13 -22.36 -0.98
C ALA A 428 -18.97 -21.71 -2.09
N SER A 429 -18.33 -21.25 -3.17
CA SER A 429 -18.98 -20.67 -4.34
C SER A 429 -20.06 -21.57 -4.94
N LEU A 430 -19.78 -22.88 -5.09
CA LEU A 430 -20.77 -23.85 -5.58
C LEU A 430 -21.97 -24.01 -4.62
N ILE A 431 -21.73 -24.01 -3.30
CA ILE A 431 -22.79 -24.14 -2.31
C ILE A 431 -23.68 -22.89 -2.30
N VAL A 432 -23.11 -21.68 -2.21
CA VAL A 432 -23.92 -20.46 -2.24
C VAL A 432 -24.66 -20.29 -3.57
N TRP A 433 -24.05 -20.68 -4.69
CA TRP A 433 -24.74 -20.73 -5.98
C TRP A 433 -25.96 -21.67 -5.94
N ALA A 434 -25.79 -22.89 -5.41
CA ALA A 434 -26.89 -23.85 -5.28
C ALA A 434 -28.01 -23.37 -4.34
N LEU A 435 -27.69 -22.48 -3.39
CA LEU A 435 -28.65 -21.81 -2.52
C LEU A 435 -29.35 -20.61 -3.17
N GLY A 436 -29.03 -20.29 -4.43
CA GLY A 436 -29.66 -19.22 -5.20
C GLY A 436 -29.01 -17.84 -5.04
N TYR A 437 -27.83 -17.75 -4.41
CA TYR A 437 -27.10 -16.49 -4.29
C TYR A 437 -26.25 -16.19 -5.53
N ASP A 438 -26.10 -14.90 -5.82
CA ASP A 438 -25.11 -14.44 -6.79
C ASP A 438 -23.69 -14.57 -6.20
N VAL A 439 -22.91 -15.47 -6.78
CA VAL A 439 -21.52 -15.75 -6.35
C VAL A 439 -20.61 -14.55 -6.57
N TRP A 440 -20.81 -13.77 -7.64
CA TRP A 440 -19.96 -12.61 -7.92
C TRP A 440 -20.15 -11.53 -6.88
N VAL A 441 -21.37 -11.33 -6.41
CA VAL A 441 -21.66 -10.40 -5.31
C VAL A 441 -20.92 -10.80 -4.04
N LEU A 442 -20.96 -12.09 -3.68
CA LEU A 442 -20.22 -12.64 -2.54
C LEU A 442 -18.70 -12.53 -2.70
N ILE A 443 -18.15 -12.91 -3.86
CA ILE A 443 -16.71 -12.79 -4.14
C ILE A 443 -16.28 -11.32 -4.08
N GLY A 444 -17.05 -10.42 -4.69
CA GLY A 444 -16.78 -8.99 -4.71
C GLY A 444 -16.73 -8.39 -3.31
N VAL A 445 -17.78 -8.59 -2.51
CA VAL A 445 -17.84 -8.02 -1.15
C VAL A 445 -16.77 -8.62 -0.23
N ILE A 446 -16.53 -9.94 -0.33
CA ILE A 446 -15.46 -10.59 0.42
C ILE A 446 -14.10 -10.01 0.00
N SER A 447 -13.88 -9.74 -1.28
CA SER A 447 -12.63 -9.13 -1.77
C SER A 447 -12.38 -7.75 -1.16
N VAL A 448 -13.42 -6.93 -0.99
CA VAL A 448 -13.33 -5.62 -0.35
C VAL A 448 -12.89 -5.74 1.11
N VAL A 449 -13.51 -6.67 1.85
CA VAL A 449 -13.34 -6.74 3.31
C VAL A 449 -12.17 -7.64 3.74
N MET A 450 -11.79 -8.61 2.91
CA MET A 450 -10.74 -9.59 3.19
C MET A 450 -9.39 -8.97 3.56
N PRO A 451 -8.90 -7.85 2.98
CA PRO A 451 -7.68 -7.22 3.43
C PRO A 451 -7.70 -6.87 4.94
N TRP A 452 -8.80 -6.34 5.46
CA TRP A 452 -8.91 -6.03 6.89
C TRP A 452 -9.01 -7.29 7.75
N VAL A 453 -9.74 -8.31 7.29
CA VAL A 453 -9.78 -9.62 7.98
C VAL A 453 -8.38 -10.24 8.05
N GLN A 454 -7.63 -10.18 6.95
CA GLN A 454 -6.25 -10.66 6.87
C GLN A 454 -5.30 -9.84 7.72
N ALA A 455 -5.45 -8.51 7.77
CA ALA A 455 -4.68 -7.63 8.62
C ALA A 455 -4.90 -8.00 10.10
N ILE A 456 -6.15 -8.15 10.55
CA ILE A 456 -6.47 -8.58 11.91
C ILE A 456 -5.89 -9.99 12.19
N GLY A 457 -5.93 -10.90 11.21
CA GLY A 457 -5.28 -12.21 11.29
C GLY A 457 -3.76 -12.15 11.51
N ARG A 458 -3.08 -11.04 11.19
CA ARG A 458 -1.64 -10.87 11.47
C ARG A 458 -1.35 -10.65 12.95
N PHE A 459 -2.31 -10.23 13.78
CA PHE A 459 -2.13 -10.22 15.23
C PHE A 459 -1.92 -11.62 15.78
N ARG A 460 -2.63 -12.63 15.26
CA ARG A 460 -2.35 -14.04 15.57
C ARG A 460 -0.92 -14.44 15.17
N CYS A 461 -0.42 -13.94 14.04
CA CYS A 461 0.95 -14.20 13.61
C CYS A 461 1.97 -13.60 14.57
N LEU A 462 1.72 -12.37 15.06
CA LEU A 462 2.54 -11.75 16.10
C LEU A 462 2.56 -12.60 17.38
N VAL A 463 1.41 -12.94 17.95
CA VAL A 463 1.34 -13.73 19.20
C VAL A 463 2.03 -15.09 19.06
N ASN A 464 1.80 -15.80 17.95
CA ASN A 464 2.39 -17.13 17.72
C ASN A 464 3.86 -17.08 17.27
N GLY A 465 4.36 -15.93 16.83
CA GLY A 465 5.69 -15.79 16.24
C GLY A 465 5.87 -16.48 14.90
N CYS A 466 4.80 -16.71 14.14
CA CYS A 466 4.91 -17.15 12.74
C CYS A 466 5.00 -15.93 11.81
N CYS A 467 5.42 -16.16 10.56
CA CYS A 467 5.60 -15.10 9.56
C CYS A 467 6.59 -14.00 9.99
N HIS A 468 7.52 -14.30 10.90
CA HIS A 468 8.46 -13.32 11.46
C HIS A 468 9.51 -12.87 10.44
N GLY A 469 10.09 -11.69 10.66
CA GLY A 469 11.14 -11.14 9.81
C GLY A 469 12.51 -11.75 10.03
N LYS A 470 13.44 -11.44 9.12
CA LYS A 470 14.88 -11.67 9.29
C LYS A 470 15.49 -10.68 10.29
N LYS A 471 16.72 -10.94 10.74
CA LYS A 471 17.45 -10.03 11.64
C LYS A 471 17.61 -8.64 11.02
N VAL A 472 17.44 -7.61 11.85
CA VAL A 472 17.68 -6.20 11.52
C VAL A 472 18.54 -5.56 12.59
N ASN A 473 19.42 -4.64 12.20
CA ASN A 473 20.36 -4.01 13.15
C ASN A 473 19.78 -2.77 13.83
N ASP A 474 18.75 -2.16 13.22
CA ASP A 474 18.18 -0.89 13.68
C ASP A 474 17.03 -1.14 14.67
N PRO A 475 17.15 -0.71 15.94
CA PRO A 475 16.10 -0.86 16.94
C PRO A 475 14.84 -0.02 16.64
N ASN A 476 14.96 1.05 15.84
CA ASN A 476 13.80 1.85 15.43
C ASN A 476 12.94 1.14 14.38
N ILE A 477 13.42 0.03 13.82
CA ILE A 477 12.71 -0.77 12.81
C ILE A 477 12.24 -2.11 13.40
N GLY A 478 13.10 -2.80 14.14
CA GLY A 478 12.84 -4.18 14.57
C GLY A 478 11.95 -4.32 15.80
N ILE A 479 11.35 -5.52 15.97
CA ILE A 479 10.70 -5.98 17.20
C ILE A 479 11.40 -7.23 17.75
N ARG A 480 11.24 -7.51 19.04
CA ARG A 480 11.83 -8.68 19.73
C ARG A 480 10.77 -9.63 20.28
N TYR A 481 11.13 -10.90 20.35
CA TYR A 481 10.31 -11.97 20.93
C TYR A 481 11.02 -12.61 22.13
N TYR A 482 10.28 -12.81 23.22
CA TYR A 482 10.78 -13.37 24.47
C TYR A 482 9.98 -14.57 24.97
N HIS A 483 8.68 -14.62 24.64
CA HIS A 483 7.80 -15.67 25.12
C HIS A 483 8.21 -17.05 24.58
N TYR A 484 8.37 -18.04 25.46
CA TYR A 484 8.94 -19.35 25.09
C TYR A 484 8.07 -20.14 24.09
N ARG A 485 6.75 -19.92 24.08
CA ARG A 485 5.82 -20.53 23.12
C ARG A 485 5.76 -19.86 21.75
N SER A 486 6.38 -18.70 21.60
CA SER A 486 6.54 -18.11 20.28
C SER A 486 7.42 -19.02 19.42
N ARG A 487 7.03 -19.26 18.17
CA ARG A 487 7.82 -20.04 17.20
C ARG A 487 9.20 -19.42 16.95
N VAL A 488 9.32 -18.09 17.11
CA VAL A 488 10.61 -17.39 17.05
C VAL A 488 11.58 -17.93 18.10
N CYS A 489 11.09 -18.15 19.32
CA CYS A 489 11.88 -18.67 20.43
C CYS A 489 12.07 -20.19 20.33
N GLY A 490 10.98 -20.93 20.08
CA GLY A 490 10.96 -22.40 20.17
C GLY A 490 11.44 -23.15 18.92
N ILE A 491 11.38 -22.53 17.74
CA ILE A 491 11.74 -23.16 16.45
C ILE A 491 12.91 -22.45 15.78
N SER A 492 12.85 -21.13 15.66
CA SER A 492 13.87 -20.35 14.95
C SER A 492 15.10 -20.02 15.79
N HIS A 493 15.02 -20.19 17.12
CA HIS A 493 16.09 -19.85 18.09
C HIS A 493 16.56 -18.38 18.00
N LEU A 494 15.64 -17.45 17.75
CA LEU A 494 15.91 -16.01 17.60
C LEU A 494 15.38 -15.20 18.80
N LYS A 495 15.32 -15.81 19.99
CA LYS A 495 14.84 -15.15 21.20
C LYS A 495 15.67 -13.89 21.48
N GLY A 496 14.98 -12.78 21.71
CA GLY A 496 15.60 -11.50 22.04
C GLY A 496 16.37 -10.86 20.89
N GLU A 497 16.33 -11.37 19.66
CA GLU A 497 16.95 -10.74 18.48
C GLU A 497 16.02 -9.68 17.87
N LEU A 498 16.58 -8.64 17.25
CA LEU A 498 15.80 -7.65 16.49
C LEU A 498 15.39 -8.24 15.15
N LEU A 499 14.09 -8.36 14.91
CA LEU A 499 13.53 -8.89 13.68
C LEU A 499 12.67 -7.84 12.98
N TYR A 500 12.68 -7.82 11.65
CA TYR A 500 11.72 -7.01 10.89
C TYR A 500 10.27 -7.40 11.28
N PRO A 501 9.39 -6.43 11.59
CA PRO A 501 8.00 -6.70 11.94
C PRO A 501 7.17 -6.95 10.66
N THR A 502 7.46 -8.02 9.93
CA THR A 502 6.75 -8.40 8.69
C THR A 502 5.24 -8.54 8.85
N PRO A 503 4.68 -9.03 9.99
CA PRO A 503 3.23 -8.96 10.21
C PRO A 503 2.70 -7.52 10.24
N LEU A 504 3.44 -6.56 10.82
CA LEU A 504 3.04 -5.15 10.84
C LEU A 504 3.08 -4.53 9.43
N TYR A 505 4.10 -4.83 8.63
CA TYR A 505 4.16 -4.42 7.22
C TYR A 505 2.93 -4.90 6.45
N SER A 506 2.54 -6.16 6.69
CA SER A 506 1.34 -6.73 6.07
C SER A 506 0.07 -6.00 6.52
N MET A 507 -0.07 -5.70 7.82
CA MET A 507 -1.24 -5.00 8.35
C MET A 507 -1.40 -3.62 7.72
N ILE A 508 -0.32 -2.83 7.65
CA ILE A 508 -0.35 -1.49 7.07
C ILE A 508 -0.73 -1.56 5.59
N TRP A 509 -0.10 -2.45 4.81
CA TRP A 509 -0.40 -2.60 3.39
C TRP A 509 -1.85 -3.02 3.16
N LEU A 510 -2.30 -4.10 3.82
CA LEU A 510 -3.65 -4.62 3.66
C LEU A 510 -4.72 -3.62 4.10
N PHE A 511 -4.45 -2.81 5.12
CA PHE A 511 -5.37 -1.75 5.53
C PHE A 511 -5.60 -0.74 4.40
N LEU A 512 -4.53 -0.29 3.74
CA LEU A 512 -4.62 0.61 2.58
C LEU A 512 -5.30 -0.04 1.38
N VAL A 513 -5.03 -1.33 1.11
CA VAL A 513 -5.71 -2.08 0.05
C VAL A 513 -7.22 -2.13 0.30
N GLY A 514 -7.66 -2.38 1.53
CA GLY A 514 -9.09 -2.36 1.87
C GLY A 514 -9.76 -1.01 1.58
N LEU A 515 -9.08 0.11 1.84
CA LEU A 515 -9.60 1.44 1.51
C LEU A 515 -9.75 1.66 0.01
N VAL A 516 -8.80 1.17 -0.80
CA VAL A 516 -8.88 1.23 -2.27
C VAL A 516 -10.08 0.43 -2.76
N LEU A 517 -10.22 -0.83 -2.30
CA LEU A 517 -11.31 -1.70 -2.76
C LEU A 517 -12.68 -1.21 -2.30
N LEU A 518 -12.78 -0.63 -1.10
CA LEU A 518 -14.03 -0.01 -0.63
C LEU A 518 -14.42 1.19 -1.50
N SER A 519 -13.45 2.01 -1.92
CA SER A 519 -13.74 3.10 -2.84
C SER A 519 -14.22 2.57 -4.20
N LEU A 520 -13.61 1.53 -4.75
CA LEU A 520 -14.08 0.92 -6.00
C LEU A 520 -15.50 0.35 -5.86
N TRP A 521 -15.81 -0.27 -4.73
CA TRP A 521 -17.17 -0.72 -4.42
C TRP A 521 -18.17 0.44 -4.44
N ASN A 522 -17.86 1.52 -3.73
CA ASN A 522 -18.74 2.70 -3.64
C ASN A 522 -18.90 3.43 -4.99
N ASN A 523 -17.91 3.34 -5.87
CA ASN A 523 -17.93 3.91 -7.22
C ASN A 523 -18.51 2.95 -8.28
N GLY A 524 -19.13 1.84 -7.87
CA GLY A 524 -19.89 0.97 -8.78
C GLY A 524 -19.06 0.14 -9.75
N PHE A 525 -17.79 -0.15 -9.44
CA PHE A 525 -16.97 -1.05 -10.25
C PHE A 525 -17.50 -2.50 -10.19
N SER A 526 -17.28 -3.26 -11.26
CA SER A 526 -17.72 -4.66 -11.33
C SER A 526 -17.01 -5.55 -10.30
N MET A 527 -17.71 -6.60 -9.85
CA MET A 527 -17.19 -7.51 -8.83
C MET A 527 -15.93 -8.28 -9.28
N SER A 528 -15.84 -8.62 -10.57
CA SER A 528 -14.64 -9.23 -11.17
C SER A 528 -13.45 -8.28 -11.14
N PHE A 529 -13.67 -6.99 -11.41
CA PHE A 529 -12.63 -5.97 -11.37
C PHE A 529 -12.11 -5.76 -9.94
N ILE A 530 -13.02 -5.64 -8.96
CA ILE A 530 -12.66 -5.52 -7.53
C ILE A 530 -11.86 -6.75 -7.07
N PHE A 531 -12.30 -7.96 -7.43
CA PHE A 531 -11.57 -9.19 -7.11
C PHE A 531 -10.19 -9.24 -7.79
N GLY A 532 -10.10 -8.83 -9.06
CA GLY A 532 -8.84 -8.76 -9.79
C GLY A 532 -7.84 -7.80 -9.14
N LEU A 533 -8.30 -6.61 -8.73
CA LEU A 533 -7.47 -5.64 -8.02
C LEU A 533 -7.10 -6.09 -6.60
N TYR A 534 -7.99 -6.80 -5.91
CA TYR A 534 -7.65 -7.46 -4.65
C TYR A 534 -6.46 -8.39 -4.83
N LEU A 535 -6.49 -9.27 -5.85
CA LEU A 535 -5.38 -10.19 -6.14
C LEU A 535 -4.10 -9.44 -6.52
N ILE A 536 -4.19 -8.42 -7.38
CA ILE A 536 -3.03 -7.62 -7.80
C ILE A 536 -2.36 -6.93 -6.60
N LEU A 537 -3.12 -6.14 -5.84
CA LEU A 537 -2.58 -5.31 -4.76
C LEU A 537 -2.05 -6.16 -3.61
N THR A 538 -2.76 -7.23 -3.23
CA THR A 538 -2.26 -8.15 -2.19
C THR A 538 -0.99 -8.88 -2.66
N SER A 539 -0.87 -9.22 -3.95
CA SER A 539 0.33 -9.85 -4.51
C SER A 539 1.54 -8.94 -4.50
N ILE A 540 1.37 -7.65 -4.82
CA ILE A 540 2.45 -6.65 -4.77
C ILE A 540 3.02 -6.56 -3.35
N GLY A 541 2.15 -6.38 -2.34
CA GLY A 541 2.59 -6.35 -0.95
C GLY A 541 3.22 -7.66 -0.49
N ARG A 542 2.63 -8.80 -0.89
CA ARG A 542 3.13 -10.14 -0.55
C ARG A 542 4.53 -10.38 -1.10
N PHE A 543 4.82 -9.94 -2.32
CA PHE A 543 6.12 -10.07 -2.95
C PHE A 543 7.22 -9.38 -2.14
N VAL A 544 6.94 -8.17 -1.63
CA VAL A 544 7.86 -7.41 -0.77
C VAL A 544 7.97 -8.06 0.61
N GLU A 545 6.84 -8.30 1.28
CA GLU A 545 6.78 -8.87 2.62
C GLU A 545 7.61 -10.16 2.72
N GLU A 546 7.44 -11.07 1.77
CA GLU A 546 8.12 -12.36 1.73
C GLU A 546 9.66 -12.22 1.65
N ALA A 547 10.17 -11.15 1.04
CA ALA A 547 11.60 -10.88 0.95
C ALA A 547 12.25 -10.48 2.29
N TYR A 548 11.44 -9.99 3.23
CA TYR A 548 11.88 -9.61 4.57
C TYR A 548 11.64 -10.69 5.61
N ARG A 549 10.91 -11.77 5.29
CA ARG A 549 10.68 -12.89 6.22
C ARG A 549 11.96 -13.66 6.57
N GLY A 550 12.02 -14.15 7.80
CA GLY A 550 13.14 -14.93 8.36
C GLY A 550 12.90 -16.43 8.44
N GLU A 551 11.78 -16.93 7.92
CA GLU A 551 11.41 -18.35 7.98
C GLU A 551 12.33 -19.19 7.08
N VAL A 552 13.04 -20.15 7.67
CA VAL A 552 14.05 -20.98 6.98
C VAL A 552 13.42 -22.03 6.06
N GLN A 553 12.12 -22.33 6.26
CA GLN A 553 11.43 -23.44 5.61
C GLN A 553 10.96 -23.13 4.19
N THR A 554 10.93 -21.86 3.77
CA THR A 554 10.42 -21.49 2.44
C THR A 554 11.46 -21.82 1.35
N PRO A 555 11.13 -22.70 0.38
CA PRO A 555 12.04 -23.01 -0.72
C PRO A 555 12.38 -21.78 -1.57
N ILE A 556 13.63 -21.68 -2.02
CA ILE A 556 14.08 -20.67 -2.98
C ILE A 556 14.25 -21.35 -4.34
N VAL A 557 13.49 -20.88 -5.33
CA VAL A 557 13.49 -21.39 -6.71
C VAL A 557 13.88 -20.24 -7.64
N GLN A 558 14.96 -20.44 -8.42
CA GLN A 558 15.47 -19.44 -9.38
C GLN A 558 15.72 -18.03 -8.79
N GLY A 559 16.13 -17.96 -7.52
CA GLY A 559 16.47 -16.70 -6.85
C GLY A 559 15.32 -16.01 -6.12
N LEU A 560 14.08 -16.46 -6.32
CA LEU A 560 12.90 -16.00 -5.58
C LEU A 560 12.39 -17.08 -4.62
N ARG A 561 11.72 -16.66 -3.55
CA ARG A 561 11.05 -17.58 -2.62
C ARG A 561 9.77 -18.12 -3.26
N LEU A 562 9.34 -19.31 -2.86
CA LEU A 562 8.11 -19.94 -3.36
C LEU A 562 6.90 -19.00 -3.29
N TYR A 563 6.72 -18.27 -2.19
CA TYR A 563 5.58 -17.36 -2.04
C TYR A 563 5.69 -16.06 -2.86
N GLN A 564 6.90 -15.70 -3.35
CA GLN A 564 7.04 -14.63 -4.34
C GLN A 564 6.57 -15.11 -5.71
N TRP A 565 6.82 -16.38 -6.07
CA TRP A 565 6.26 -16.99 -7.29
C TRP A 565 4.74 -17.09 -7.24
N THR A 566 4.17 -17.50 -6.10
CA THR A 566 2.71 -17.54 -5.97
C THR A 566 2.09 -16.15 -6.05
N ALA A 567 2.79 -15.12 -5.54
CA ALA A 567 2.35 -13.73 -5.72
C ALA A 567 2.36 -13.30 -7.19
N ILE A 568 3.39 -13.68 -7.98
CA ILE A 568 3.43 -13.39 -9.42
C ILE A 568 2.25 -14.08 -10.15
N ILE A 569 1.95 -15.34 -9.82
CA ILE A 569 0.82 -16.06 -10.42
C ILE A 569 -0.51 -15.41 -10.03
N SER A 570 -0.69 -15.07 -8.75
CA SER A 570 -1.90 -14.39 -8.26
C SER A 570 -2.08 -13.01 -8.90
N PHE A 571 -1.01 -12.27 -9.12
CA PHE A 571 -1.04 -11.01 -9.87
C PHE A 571 -1.51 -11.22 -11.31
N ALA A 572 -0.99 -12.24 -12.01
CA ALA A 572 -1.41 -12.55 -13.38
C ALA A 572 -2.89 -12.97 -13.46
N ILE A 573 -3.36 -13.77 -12.51
CA ILE A 573 -4.79 -14.09 -12.39
C ILE A 573 -5.60 -12.81 -12.17
N GLY A 574 -5.12 -11.91 -11.30
CA GLY A 574 -5.76 -10.63 -11.04
C GLY A 574 -5.92 -9.78 -12.30
N MET A 575 -4.88 -9.67 -13.15
CA MET A 575 -4.98 -8.97 -14.44
C MET A 575 -6.06 -9.58 -15.34
N ILE A 576 -6.12 -10.91 -15.42
CA ILE A 576 -7.16 -11.61 -16.21
C ILE A 576 -8.54 -11.28 -15.64
N MET A 577 -8.72 -11.36 -14.31
CA MET A 577 -10.01 -11.07 -13.66
C MET A 577 -10.48 -9.63 -13.91
N THR A 578 -9.56 -8.65 -13.95
CA THR A 578 -9.93 -7.25 -14.28
C THR A 578 -10.46 -7.07 -15.72
N CYS A 579 -10.19 -8.02 -16.62
CA CYS A 579 -10.67 -7.97 -18.01
C CYS A 579 -12.03 -8.66 -18.20
N ILE A 580 -12.56 -9.35 -17.19
CA ILE A 580 -13.80 -10.13 -17.33
C ILE A 580 -15.01 -9.21 -17.14
N PRO A 581 -15.89 -9.03 -18.15
CA PRO A 581 -17.10 -8.24 -18.01
C PRO A 581 -18.11 -9.00 -17.15
N VAL A 582 -18.37 -8.49 -15.96
CA VAL A 582 -19.44 -8.95 -15.07
C VAL A 582 -20.39 -7.77 -14.86
N GLN A 583 -21.69 -8.02 -14.97
CA GLN A 583 -22.70 -6.99 -14.75
C GLN A 583 -22.59 -6.43 -13.33
N VAL A 584 -22.69 -5.11 -13.21
CA VAL A 584 -22.71 -4.44 -11.90
C VAL A 584 -24.05 -4.72 -11.25
N VAL A 585 -24.04 -5.44 -10.14
CA VAL A 585 -25.24 -5.71 -9.34
C VAL A 585 -25.30 -4.67 -8.23
N VAL A 586 -26.33 -3.82 -8.27
CA VAL A 586 -26.60 -2.86 -7.19
C VAL A 586 -27.29 -3.60 -6.06
N ALA A 587 -26.55 -3.86 -4.98
CA ALA A 587 -27.10 -4.48 -3.79
C ALA A 587 -27.76 -3.42 -2.89
N SER A 588 -28.91 -3.73 -2.31
CA SER A 588 -29.58 -2.85 -1.34
C SER A 588 -28.86 -2.93 0.01
N SER A 589 -28.30 -1.82 0.50
CA SER A 589 -27.55 -1.76 1.77
C SER A 589 -28.42 -1.83 3.04
N SER A 590 -29.65 -2.36 2.94
CA SER A 590 -30.50 -2.56 4.12
C SER A 590 -29.93 -3.71 4.95
N PHE A 591 -29.31 -3.39 6.08
CA PHE A 591 -28.82 -4.38 7.03
C PHE A 591 -29.88 -4.65 8.11
N GLY A 592 -29.93 -5.89 8.60
CA GLY A 592 -30.88 -6.33 9.61
C GLY A 592 -30.21 -7.19 10.68
N TRP A 593 -31.04 -7.93 11.42
CA TRP A 593 -30.57 -8.79 12.51
C TRP A 593 -29.87 -10.05 11.99
N GLU A 594 -30.14 -10.49 10.74
CA GLU A 594 -29.50 -11.68 10.17
C GLU A 594 -28.01 -11.45 9.96
N THR A 595 -27.62 -10.25 9.52
CA THR A 595 -26.22 -9.81 9.42
C THR A 595 -25.52 -9.82 10.77
N ILE A 596 -26.17 -9.27 11.79
CA ILE A 596 -25.63 -9.24 13.16
C ILE A 596 -25.47 -10.67 13.69
N LEU A 597 -26.50 -11.50 13.56
CA LEU A 597 -26.44 -12.88 14.03
C LEU A 597 -25.37 -13.69 13.27
N SER A 598 -25.33 -13.57 11.94
CA SER A 598 -24.35 -14.25 11.10
C SER A 598 -22.92 -13.85 11.45
N SER A 599 -22.67 -12.57 11.71
CA SER A 599 -21.35 -12.10 12.12
C SER A 599 -20.94 -12.64 13.49
N VAL A 600 -21.84 -12.65 14.47
CA VAL A 600 -21.59 -13.24 15.79
C VAL A 600 -21.29 -14.74 15.69
N LEU A 601 -22.12 -15.49 14.95
CA LEU A 601 -21.94 -16.93 14.75
C LEU A 601 -20.60 -17.24 14.05
N GLY A 602 -20.27 -16.52 12.97
CA GLY A 602 -19.02 -16.72 12.25
C GLY A 602 -17.79 -16.33 13.07
N GLY A 603 -17.88 -15.25 13.85
CA GLY A 603 -16.84 -14.83 14.79
C GLY A 603 -16.58 -15.87 15.88
N LEU A 604 -17.63 -16.37 16.53
CA LEU A 604 -17.54 -17.42 17.54
C LEU A 604 -17.01 -18.74 16.97
N PHE A 605 -17.48 -19.13 15.78
CA PHE A 605 -16.98 -20.31 15.08
C PHE A 605 -15.47 -20.20 14.81
N THR A 606 -15.02 -19.08 14.26
CA THR A 606 -13.60 -18.85 13.94
C THR A 606 -12.74 -18.78 15.20
N PHE A 607 -13.23 -18.11 16.25
CA PHE A 607 -12.60 -18.09 17.57
C PHE A 607 -12.39 -19.51 18.11
N PHE A 608 -13.45 -20.33 18.12
CA PHE A 608 -13.37 -21.70 18.61
C PHE A 608 -12.42 -22.55 17.77
N ALA A 609 -12.55 -22.47 16.45
CA ALA A 609 -11.74 -23.23 15.50
C ALA A 609 -10.24 -22.96 15.70
N MET A 610 -9.86 -21.68 15.78
CA MET A 610 -8.46 -21.23 15.74
C MET A 610 -7.87 -20.80 17.09
N GLY A 611 -8.67 -20.78 18.16
CA GLY A 611 -8.29 -20.29 19.49
C GLY A 611 -8.57 -21.25 20.65
N VAL A 612 -9.34 -22.31 20.41
CA VAL A 612 -9.70 -23.29 21.45
C VAL A 612 -9.20 -24.68 21.06
N ASP A 613 -8.47 -25.32 21.96
CA ASP A 613 -7.92 -26.66 21.76
C ASP A 613 -8.03 -27.55 23.01
N PHE A 614 -7.59 -28.80 22.87
CA PHE A 614 -7.73 -29.88 23.85
C PHE A 614 -6.36 -30.52 24.10
N PRO A 615 -5.53 -29.95 25.00
CA PRO A 615 -4.12 -30.31 25.14
C PRO A 615 -3.90 -31.78 25.54
N ASN A 616 -4.87 -32.37 26.27
CA ASN A 616 -4.79 -33.75 26.75
C ASN A 616 -5.27 -34.79 25.71
N SER A 617 -5.75 -34.35 24.53
CA SER A 617 -6.31 -35.24 23.51
C SER A 617 -5.33 -35.50 22.36
N ASN A 618 -5.28 -36.76 21.93
CA ASN A 618 -4.52 -37.21 20.75
C ASN A 618 -5.40 -37.34 19.48
N ALA A 619 -6.68 -36.99 19.56
CA ALA A 619 -7.57 -37.01 18.42
C ALA A 619 -7.09 -36.05 17.31
N ARG A 620 -7.47 -36.32 16.06
CA ARG A 620 -7.27 -35.35 14.98
C ARG A 620 -8.05 -34.08 15.29
N PHE A 621 -7.50 -32.93 14.91
CA PHE A 621 -8.04 -31.61 15.25
C PHE A 621 -8.09 -31.30 16.74
N SER A 622 -7.29 -31.92 17.61
CA SER A 622 -7.34 -31.64 19.05
C SER A 622 -6.42 -30.51 19.52
N ARG A 623 -5.23 -30.33 18.95
CA ARG A 623 -4.16 -29.44 19.47
C ARG A 623 -3.73 -28.37 18.48
N LEU A 624 -3.72 -27.11 18.91
CA LEU A 624 -3.26 -25.93 18.15
C LEU A 624 -1.79 -25.60 18.39
N VAL A 625 -1.25 -25.97 19.57
CA VAL A 625 0.13 -25.69 20.01
C VAL A 625 0.77 -26.95 20.55
#